data_AF-A0A2C9LLG9-F1
#
_entry.id   AF-A0A2C9LLG9-F1
#
_cell.length_a   1.000
_cell.length_b   1.000
_cell.length_c   1.000
_cell.angle_alpha   90.00
_cell.angle_beta   90.00
_cell.angle_gamma   90.00
#
_symmetry.space_group_name_H-M   'P 1'
#
loop_
_entity.id
_entity.type
_entity.pdbx_description
1 polymer ?
#
loop_
_entity_poly.entity_id
_entity_poly.type
_entity_poly.pdbx_seq_one_letter_code
_entity_poly.pdbx_strand_id
1 'polypeptide(L)'
;MSSKHLQLSPFQKEKLEYYFRFLAPDENENLDKNSINRLMDKILDFTGWDEESPVAREFQEVHEAFFEQLFEKAQEDDGTAGKVTLDNWLSMWSGLLPGVMSMHNLPVWLRLMPQLLFKIVDRRSTS
;
A
#
# COMPACT_ATOMS: atom_id res chain seq x y z
N MET A 1 -16.98 0.30 -24.16
CA MET A 1 -17.40 -0.95 -23.51
C MET A 1 -17.37 -0.70 -22.01
N SER A 2 -18.50 -0.80 -21.32
CA SER A 2 -18.58 -0.54 -19.88
C SER A 2 -17.88 -1.68 -19.14
N SER A 3 -16.72 -1.41 -18.54
CA SER A 3 -16.06 -2.37 -17.67
C SER A 3 -17.00 -2.67 -16.51
N LYS A 4 -17.42 -3.94 -16.35
CA LYS A 4 -18.19 -4.35 -15.17
C LYS A 4 -17.24 -4.27 -13.99
N HIS A 5 -17.29 -3.18 -13.22
CA HIS A 5 -16.65 -3.13 -11.90
C HIS A 5 -17.22 -4.28 -11.07
N LEU A 6 -16.40 -5.32 -10.85
CA LEU A 6 -16.78 -6.45 -10.03
C LEU A 6 -16.88 -5.97 -8.58
N GLN A 7 -18.06 -6.12 -7.96
CA GLN A 7 -18.21 -5.68 -6.58
C GLN A 7 -17.39 -6.55 -5.63
N LEU A 8 -16.52 -5.89 -4.86
CA LEU A 8 -15.85 -6.50 -3.72
C LEU A 8 -16.88 -6.94 -2.67
N SER A 9 -16.69 -8.13 -2.11
CA SER A 9 -17.50 -8.59 -0.98
C SER A 9 -17.27 -7.72 0.27
N PRO A 10 -18.20 -7.69 1.24
CA PRO A 10 -18.01 -6.95 2.48
C PRO A 10 -16.70 -7.29 3.20
N PHE A 11 -16.35 -8.58 3.24
CA PHE A 11 -15.10 -9.04 3.86
C PHE A 11 -13.85 -8.58 3.10
N GLN A 12 -13.89 -8.56 1.76
CA GLN A 12 -12.78 -8.04 0.96
C GLN A 12 -12.58 -6.55 1.20
N LYS A 13 -13.66 -5.76 1.23
CA LYS A 13 -13.60 -4.33 1.54
C LYS A 13 -12.99 -4.08 2.92
N GLU A 14 -13.46 -4.80 3.93
CA GLU A 14 -12.93 -4.70 5.29
C GLU A 14 -11.42 -4.95 5.34
N LYS A 15 -10.92 -6.02 4.71
CA LYS A 15 -9.48 -6.33 4.68
C LYS A 15 -8.67 -5.27 3.94
N LEU A 16 -9.20 -4.75 2.84
CA LEU A 16 -8.56 -3.69 2.07
C LEU A 16 -8.57 -2.36 2.82
N GLU A 17 -9.59 -2.07 3.61
CA GLU A 17 -9.66 -0.91 4.50
C GLU A 17 -8.61 -0.99 5.62
N TYR A 18 -8.42 -2.16 6.24
CA TYR A 18 -7.35 -2.37 7.21
C TYR A 18 -5.98 -2.09 6.58
N TYR A 19 -5.76 -2.57 5.35
CA TYR A 19 -4.51 -2.33 4.65
C TYR A 19 -4.34 -0.85 4.27
N PHE A 20 -5.41 -0.20 3.83
CA PHE A 20 -5.39 1.25 3.56
C PHE A 20 -5.00 2.06 4.80
N ARG A 21 -5.56 1.74 5.97
CA ARG A 21 -5.22 2.40 7.25
C ARG A 21 -3.77 2.16 7.67
N PHE A 22 -3.23 0.98 7.39
CA PHE A 22 -1.82 0.67 7.62
C PHE A 22 -0.91 1.65 6.86
N LEU A 23 -1.28 2.05 5.64
CA LEU A 23 -0.54 3.00 4.80
C LEU A 23 -0.59 4.47 5.28
N ALA A 24 -1.03 4.71 6.51
CA ALA A 24 -1.02 6.00 7.20
C ALA A 24 -1.68 7.16 6.41
N PRO A 25 -2.99 7.07 6.11
CA PRO A 25 -3.74 8.17 5.54
C PRO A 25 -3.76 9.40 6.45
N ASP A 26 -4.11 10.56 5.88
CA ASP A 26 -4.31 11.82 6.58
C ASP A 26 -5.59 11.81 7.45
N GLU A 27 -5.85 12.92 8.14
CA GLU A 27 -7.03 13.09 8.99
C GLU A 27 -8.37 13.01 8.22
N ASN A 28 -8.32 13.20 6.90
CA ASN A 28 -9.47 13.12 6.01
C ASN A 28 -9.56 11.76 5.30
N GLU A 29 -8.86 10.74 5.81
CA GLU A 29 -8.81 9.37 5.29
C GLU A 29 -8.27 9.26 3.85
N ASN A 30 -7.28 10.08 3.49
CA ASN A 30 -6.66 10.04 2.18
C ASN A 30 -5.18 9.68 2.27
N LEU A 31 -4.71 8.87 1.33
CA LEU A 31 -3.29 8.75 1.08
C LEU A 31 -2.83 9.97 0.29
N ASP A 32 -1.74 10.58 0.72
CA ASP A 32 -1.13 11.75 0.10
C ASP A 32 0.39 11.58 0.05
N LYS A 33 1.11 12.54 -0.53
CA LYS A 33 2.58 12.52 -0.58
C LYS A 33 3.26 12.43 0.79
N ASN A 34 2.57 12.74 1.88
CA ASN A 34 3.11 12.68 3.24
C ASN A 34 2.78 11.35 3.93
N SER A 35 1.95 10.49 3.33
CA SER A 35 1.62 9.16 3.86
C SER A 35 2.86 8.30 4.07
N ILE A 36 3.84 8.38 3.16
CA ILE A 36 5.09 7.65 3.30
C ILE A 36 5.86 8.10 4.55
N ASN A 37 5.97 9.40 4.81
CA ASN A 37 6.66 9.91 6.00
C ASN A 37 5.95 9.44 7.28
N ARG A 38 4.61 9.56 7.32
CA ARG A 38 3.82 9.07 8.46
C ARG A 38 3.93 7.55 8.67
N LEU A 39 4.05 6.79 7.57
CA LEU A 39 4.28 5.35 7.63
C LEU A 39 5.67 5.05 8.18
N MET A 40 6.71 5.72 7.67
CA MET A 40 8.08 5.59 8.16
C MET A 40 8.17 5.88 9.66
N ASP A 41 7.61 6.98 10.13
CA ASP A 41 7.60 7.34 11.55
C ASP A 41 7.02 6.21 12.42
N LYS A 42 5.88 5.63 11.99
CA LYS A 42 5.24 4.51 12.70
C LYS A 42 6.07 3.24 12.69
N ILE A 43 6.73 2.93 11.57
CA ILE A 43 7.57 1.73 11.45
C ILE A 43 8.82 1.88 12.30
N LEU A 44 9.50 3.04 12.28
CA LEU A 44 10.68 3.30 13.10
C LEU A 44 10.35 3.24 14.59
N ASP A 45 9.24 3.86 15.03
CA ASP A 45 8.76 3.78 16.43
C ASP A 45 8.47 2.33 16.86
N PHE A 46 7.78 1.56 16.01
CA PHE A 46 7.42 0.18 16.31
C PHE A 46 8.64 -0.77 16.37
N THR A 47 9.54 -0.64 15.40
CA THR A 47 10.68 -1.55 15.20
C THR A 47 11.89 -1.18 16.05
N GLY A 48 12.09 0.11 16.33
CA GLY A 48 13.31 0.65 16.90
C GLY A 48 14.49 0.65 15.92
N TRP A 49 14.23 0.56 14.60
CA TRP A 49 15.27 0.69 13.59
C TRP A 49 15.90 2.08 13.60
N ASP A 50 17.18 2.14 13.27
CA ASP A 50 17.83 3.39 12.88
C ASP A 50 17.27 3.79 11.50
N GLU A 51 16.88 5.05 11.35
CA GLU A 51 16.37 5.63 10.09
C GLU A 51 17.38 5.46 8.95
N GLU A 52 18.67 5.55 9.26
CA GLU A 52 19.75 5.35 8.29
C GLU A 52 20.11 3.87 8.11
N SER A 53 19.47 2.93 8.81
CA SER A 53 19.77 1.50 8.63
C SER A 53 19.42 1.03 7.20
N PRO A 54 20.15 0.04 6.66
CA PRO A 54 19.84 -0.50 5.33
C PRO A 54 18.40 -1.01 5.19
N VAL A 55 17.82 -1.56 6.27
CA VAL A 55 16.44 -2.09 6.26
C VAL A 55 15.39 -0.97 6.26
N ALA A 56 15.64 0.14 6.97
CA ALA A 56 14.76 1.30 6.94
C ALA A 56 14.76 1.97 5.55
N ARG A 57 15.94 2.14 4.94
CA ARG A 57 16.07 2.66 3.57
C ARG A 57 15.40 1.77 2.53
N GLU A 58 15.63 0.46 2.58
CA GLU A 58 14.97 -0.50 1.67
C GLU A 58 13.44 -0.42 1.81
N PHE A 59 12.93 -0.34 3.04
CA PHE A 59 11.49 -0.20 3.28
C PHE A 59 10.94 1.10 2.69
N GLN A 60 11.64 2.23 2.91
CA GLN A 60 11.26 3.53 2.36
C GLN A 60 11.24 3.51 0.83
N GLU A 61 12.32 3.09 0.18
CA GLU A 61 12.45 3.08 -1.28
C GLU A 61 11.34 2.25 -1.95
N VAL A 62 11.04 1.06 -1.39
CA VAL A 62 9.96 0.22 -1.94
C VAL A 62 8.59 0.88 -1.76
N HIS A 63 8.34 1.51 -0.62
CA HIS A 63 7.04 2.14 -0.38
C HIS A 63 6.90 3.44 -1.17
N GLU A 64 7.96 4.23 -1.37
CA GLU A 64 7.93 5.40 -2.26
C GLU A 64 7.54 5.01 -3.68
N ALA A 65 8.19 3.99 -4.27
CA ALA A 65 7.84 3.48 -5.59
C ALA A 65 6.39 2.93 -5.63
N PHE A 66 5.94 2.29 -4.56
CA PHE A 66 4.56 1.84 -4.44
C PHE A 66 3.56 3.01 -4.43
N PHE A 67 3.81 4.04 -3.63
CA PHE A 67 2.94 5.22 -3.54
C PHE A 67 2.90 5.99 -4.86
N GLU A 68 4.04 6.15 -5.54
CA GLU A 68 4.11 6.77 -6.87
C GLU A 68 3.19 6.04 -7.87
N GLN A 69 3.34 4.72 -7.98
CA GLN A 69 2.49 3.92 -8.88
C GLN A 69 1.01 3.96 -8.47
N LEU A 70 0.70 4.01 -7.18
CA LEU A 70 -0.65 4.13 -6.68
C LEU A 70 -1.28 5.48 -7.07
N PHE A 71 -0.54 6.58 -6.94
CA PHE A 71 -1.00 7.92 -7.30
C PHE A 71 -1.16 8.08 -8.82
N GLU A 72 -0.23 7.56 -9.62
CA GLU A 72 -0.35 7.53 -11.08
C GLU A 72 -1.62 6.78 -11.50
N LYS A 73 -1.87 5.59 -10.93
CA LYS A 73 -3.04 4.79 -11.25
C LYS A 73 -4.35 5.49 -10.87
N ALA A 74 -4.40 6.15 -9.71
CA ALA A 74 -5.56 6.93 -9.30
C ALA A 74 -5.81 8.10 -10.25
N GLN A 75 -4.76 8.84 -10.61
CA GLN A 75 -4.85 9.94 -11.57
C GLN A 75 -5.36 9.47 -12.94
N GLU A 76 -4.95 8.30 -13.43
CA GLU A 76 -5.47 7.73 -14.68
C GLU A 76 -6.96 7.37 -14.60
N ASP A 77 -7.43 6.87 -13.46
CA ASP A 77 -8.79 6.35 -13.32
C ASP A 77 -9.83 7.45 -13.09
N ASP A 78 -9.51 8.50 -12.34
CA ASP A 78 -10.47 9.56 -12.00
C ASP A 78 -9.96 11.00 -12.08
N GLY A 79 -8.70 11.21 -12.50
CA GLY A 79 -8.08 12.53 -12.64
C GLY A 79 -7.54 13.14 -11.34
N THR A 80 -7.62 12.43 -10.20
CA THR A 80 -7.13 12.94 -8.91
C THR A 80 -5.61 12.79 -8.82
N ALA A 81 -4.90 13.91 -8.98
CA ALA A 81 -3.43 13.92 -8.86
C ALA A 81 -2.97 13.98 -7.40
N GLY A 82 -2.04 13.10 -7.03
CA GLY A 82 -1.31 13.17 -5.74
C GLY A 82 -2.13 12.86 -4.48
N LYS A 83 -3.34 12.30 -4.65
CA LYS A 83 -4.24 11.91 -3.56
C LYS A 83 -5.03 10.66 -3.93
N VAL A 84 -5.14 9.71 -3.01
CA VAL A 84 -5.96 8.50 -3.17
C VAL A 84 -6.93 8.41 -2.01
N THR A 85 -8.23 8.42 -2.32
CA THR A 85 -9.30 8.17 -1.34
C THR A 85 -9.49 6.66 -1.12
N LEU A 86 -10.21 6.28 -0.05
CA LEU A 86 -10.60 4.89 0.16
C LEU A 86 -11.44 4.34 -1.01
N ASP A 87 -12.31 5.15 -1.62
CA ASP A 87 -13.11 4.73 -2.77
C ASP A 87 -12.23 4.47 -4.00
N ASN A 88 -11.21 5.30 -4.25
CA ASN A 88 -10.23 5.06 -5.31
C ASN A 88 -9.50 3.74 -5.09
N TRP A 89 -9.04 3.53 -3.86
CA TRP A 89 -8.38 2.30 -3.44
C TRP A 89 -9.26 1.07 -3.68
N LEU A 90 -10.50 1.07 -3.16
CA LEU A 90 -11.43 -0.05 -3.35
C LEU A 90 -11.77 -0.27 -4.83
N SER A 91 -11.93 0.80 -5.60
CA SER A 91 -12.16 0.72 -7.05
C SER A 91 -10.99 0.04 -7.77
N MET A 92 -9.75 0.45 -7.47
CA MET A 92 -8.54 -0.17 -8.02
C MET A 92 -8.49 -1.67 -7.71
N TRP A 93 -8.69 -2.06 -6.45
CA TRP A 93 -8.70 -3.47 -6.06
C TRP A 93 -9.85 -4.28 -6.67
N SER A 94 -11.00 -3.65 -6.90
CA SER A 94 -12.13 -4.27 -7.61
C SER A 94 -11.80 -4.66 -9.05
N GLY A 95 -10.92 -3.89 -9.71
CA GLY A 95 -10.41 -4.19 -11.04
C GLY A 95 -9.23 -5.17 -11.02
N LEU A 96 -8.40 -5.14 -9.97
CA LEU A 96 -7.18 -5.95 -9.88
C LEU A 96 -7.43 -7.40 -9.43
N LEU A 97 -8.30 -7.62 -8.43
CA LEU A 97 -8.51 -8.96 -7.85
C LEU A 97 -9.13 -9.99 -8.81
N PRO A 98 -10.08 -9.62 -9.69
CA PRO A 98 -10.63 -10.57 -10.66
C PRO A 98 -9.55 -11.14 -11.61
N GLY A 99 -9.31 -12.44 -11.53
CA GLY A 99 -8.31 -13.13 -12.38
C GLY A 99 -6.94 -13.31 -11.74
N VAL A 100 -6.72 -12.79 -10.53
CA VAL A 100 -5.52 -13.12 -9.74
C VAL A 100 -5.66 -14.54 -9.20
N MET A 101 -5.02 -15.48 -9.89
CA MET A 101 -4.96 -16.90 -9.52
C MET A 101 -3.72 -17.21 -8.67
N SER A 102 -2.75 -16.28 -8.61
CA SER A 102 -1.49 -16.42 -7.89
C SER A 102 -0.86 -15.05 -7.62
N MET A 103 -0.06 -14.95 -6.56
CA MET A 103 0.76 -13.77 -6.25
C MET A 103 1.64 -13.35 -7.44
N HIS A 104 2.03 -14.27 -8.32
CA HIS A 104 2.81 -13.98 -9.53
C HIS A 104 2.10 -13.05 -10.53
N ASN A 105 0.77 -13.01 -10.51
CA ASN A 105 -0.03 -12.17 -11.39
C ASN A 105 -0.24 -10.75 -10.83
N LEU A 106 0.29 -10.47 -9.64
CA LEU A 106 0.22 -9.16 -9.01
C LEU A 106 1.38 -8.25 -9.48
N PRO A 107 1.17 -6.94 -9.49
CA PRO A 107 2.24 -5.96 -9.71
C PRO A 107 3.46 -6.22 -8.83
N VAL A 108 4.66 -5.85 -9.31
CA VAL A 108 5.94 -6.11 -8.62
C VAL A 108 5.91 -5.60 -7.18
N TRP A 109 5.43 -4.37 -6.96
CA TRP A 109 5.33 -3.78 -5.62
C TRP A 109 4.54 -4.66 -4.66
N LEU A 110 3.40 -5.20 -5.09
CA LEU A 110 2.53 -6.01 -4.24
C LEU A 110 3.13 -7.39 -3.92
N ARG A 111 4.06 -7.86 -4.76
CA ARG A 111 4.85 -9.07 -4.49
C ARG A 111 5.97 -8.85 -3.47
N LEU A 112 6.50 -7.63 -3.37
CA LEU A 112 7.55 -7.27 -2.42
C LEU A 112 6.99 -6.95 -1.03
N MET A 113 5.75 -6.43 -0.97
CA MET A 113 5.08 -6.06 0.28
C MET A 113 5.08 -7.15 1.36
N PRO A 114 4.72 -8.43 1.09
CA PRO A 114 4.74 -9.47 2.12
C PRO A 114 6.13 -9.72 2.72
N GLN A 115 7.19 -9.60 1.92
CA GLN A 115 8.56 -9.82 2.39
C GLN A 115 9.00 -8.69 3.33
N LEU A 116 8.66 -7.44 2.99
CA LEU A 116 8.96 -6.28 3.84
C LEU A 116 8.15 -6.30 5.14
N LEU A 117 6.86 -6.62 5.07
CA LEU A 117 6.03 -6.77 6.26
C LEU A 117 6.57 -7.88 7.18
N PHE A 118 7.08 -8.97 6.62
CA PHE A 118 7.72 -10.01 7.42
C PHE A 118 9.00 -9.51 8.11
N LYS A 119 9.85 -8.75 7.41
CA LYS A 119 11.06 -8.14 8.01
C LYS A 119 10.73 -7.20 9.17
N ILE A 120 9.62 -6.45 9.10
CA ILE A 120 9.14 -5.62 10.21
C ILE A 120 8.78 -6.46 11.45
N VAL A 121 8.14 -7.61 11.23
CA VAL A 121 7.65 -8.48 12.31
C VAL A 121 8.77 -9.35 12.89
N ASP A 122 9.69 -9.83 12.06
CA ASP A 122 10.80 -10.70 12.46
C ASP A 122 11.95 -9.90 13.10
N ARG A 123 11.73 -9.46 14.34
CA ARG A 123 12.70 -8.70 15.13
C ARG A 123 13.87 -9.53 15.68
N ARG A 124 13.97 -10.83 15.37
CA ARG A 124 14.90 -11.77 16.03
C ARG A 124 15.99 -12.38 15.14
N SER A 125 15.99 -12.17 13.82
CA SER A 125 17.01 -12.77 12.94
C SER A 125 18.31 -11.95 12.81
N THR A 126 18.41 -10.81 13.49
CA THR A 126 19.67 -10.05 13.65
C THR A 126 20.15 -10.19 15.09
N SER A 127 20.82 -11.30 15.38
CA SER A 127 21.66 -11.51 16.58
C SER A 127 23.02 -12.02 16.14
#